data_AF-A0A963HIS3-F1
#
_entry.id   AF-A0A963HIS3-F1
#
_cell.length_a   1.000
_cell.length_b   1.000
_cell.length_c   1.000
_cell.angle_alpha   90.00
_cell.angle_beta   90.00
_cell.angle_gamma   90.00
#
_symmetry.space_group_name_H-M   'P 1'
#
loop_
_entity.id
_entity.type
_entity.pdbx_description
1 polymer ?
#
loop_
_entity_poly.entity_id
_entity_poly.type
_entity_poly.pdbx_seq_one_letter_code
_entity_poly.pdbx_strand_id
1 'polypeptide(L)'
;MRTPAILAAALSATVLVTTGCATEPVAQRKEVSFDAAAANPLIPSNYAAADSLLAQLRGQLAPAQALIAATVVNIDALEQSSTLGRLISEQVSARFTLAGYRMVEMKFRNNVYMARDQGELMLTREIRDLASSHDAQAVVVGTYAQSSELVFVNLKVIQPETNVVLAVHDYALPLDSMTRSMLRGSR
;
A
#
# COMPACT_ATOMS: atom_id res chain seq x y z
N MET A 1 78.00 46.56 -32.74
CA MET A 1 77.59 47.92 -33.16
C MET A 1 76.11 48.13 -32.83
N ARG A 2 75.84 49.18 -32.05
CA ARG A 2 74.61 50.01 -31.99
C ARG A 2 73.26 49.39 -31.53
N THR A 3 73.03 49.54 -30.21
CA THR A 3 71.95 50.31 -29.52
C THR A 3 70.44 50.06 -29.77
N PRO A 4 69.58 50.38 -28.78
CA PRO A 4 68.39 49.62 -28.39
C PRO A 4 67.07 50.34 -28.70
N ALA A 5 65.93 49.66 -28.48
CA ALA A 5 64.63 50.30 -28.36
C ALA A 5 63.82 49.68 -27.20
N ILE A 6 63.54 50.54 -26.22
CA ILE A 6 62.63 50.38 -25.09
C ILE A 6 61.19 50.50 -25.61
N LEU A 7 60.22 49.73 -25.09
CA LEU A 7 58.93 50.26 -24.57
C LEU A 7 57.97 49.18 -24.02
N ALA A 8 57.51 49.45 -22.80
CA ALA A 8 56.14 49.34 -22.29
C ALA A 8 55.48 47.96 -22.05
N ALA A 9 55.45 47.61 -20.76
CA ALA A 9 54.26 47.32 -19.95
C ALA A 9 52.95 46.85 -20.62
N ALA A 10 52.47 45.68 -20.20
CA ALA A 10 51.13 45.55 -19.61
C ALA A 10 51.00 44.16 -18.94
N LEU A 11 50.85 44.17 -17.61
CA LEU A 11 50.29 43.07 -16.84
C LEU A 11 48.86 42.81 -17.34
N SER A 12 48.54 41.60 -17.76
CA SER A 12 47.15 41.17 -17.93
C SER A 12 47.05 39.71 -17.52
N ALA A 13 46.99 39.50 -16.20
CA ALA A 13 46.54 38.23 -15.64
C ALA A 13 45.05 38.07 -15.98
N THR A 14 44.75 37.35 -17.05
CA THR A 14 43.38 37.01 -17.43
C THR A 14 42.88 35.95 -16.45
N VAL A 15 42.23 36.40 -15.38
CA VAL A 15 41.52 35.50 -14.45
C VAL A 15 40.29 34.97 -15.17
N LEU A 16 40.34 33.71 -15.57
CA LEU A 16 39.20 32.97 -16.11
C LEU A 16 38.28 32.60 -14.95
N VAL A 17 37.39 33.51 -14.55
CA VAL A 17 36.34 33.18 -13.57
C VAL A 17 35.20 32.48 -14.32
N THR A 18 35.25 31.15 -14.38
CA THR A 18 34.10 30.35 -14.82
C THR A 18 33.11 30.23 -13.66
N THR A 19 32.25 31.23 -13.46
CA THR A 19 31.01 31.04 -12.68
C THR A 19 30.00 30.32 -13.56
N GLY A 20 30.18 29.00 -13.72
CA GLY A 20 29.12 28.13 -14.20
C GLY A 20 28.13 27.91 -13.06
N CYS A 21 27.10 28.76 -12.96
CA CYS A 21 25.93 28.43 -12.17
C CYS A 21 25.23 27.24 -12.84
N ALA A 22 25.52 26.03 -12.37
CA ALA A 22 24.71 24.87 -12.69
C ALA A 22 23.35 25.05 -11.99
N THR A 23 22.39 25.62 -12.70
CA THR A 23 20.98 25.53 -12.32
C THR A 23 20.60 24.06 -12.48
N GLU A 24 20.63 23.29 -11.39
CA GLU A 24 20.01 21.98 -11.40
C GLU A 24 18.54 22.17 -11.80
N PRO A 25 18.04 21.48 -12.83
CA PRO A 25 16.63 21.52 -13.14
C PRO A 25 15.91 20.90 -11.94
N VAL A 26 15.29 21.73 -11.12
CA VAL A 26 14.35 21.29 -10.10
C VAL A 26 13.34 20.44 -10.85
N ALA A 27 13.37 19.12 -10.63
CA ALA A 27 12.46 18.19 -11.27
C ALA A 27 11.04 18.65 -10.91
N GLN A 28 10.39 19.34 -11.85
CA GLN A 28 9.07 19.91 -11.65
C GLN A 28 8.13 18.72 -11.54
N ARG A 29 7.76 18.35 -10.31
CA ARG A 29 6.80 17.28 -10.05
C ARG A 29 5.52 17.68 -10.78
N LYS A 30 5.20 16.95 -11.85
CA LYS A 30 3.97 17.15 -12.61
C LYS A 30 2.80 17.09 -11.61
N GLU A 31 2.13 18.21 -11.40
CA GLU A 31 0.94 18.25 -10.56
C GLU A 31 -0.12 17.33 -11.19
N VAL A 32 -0.67 16.43 -10.38
CA VAL A 32 -1.74 15.52 -10.81
C VAL A 32 -3.05 16.24 -10.58
N SER A 33 -3.87 16.40 -11.63
CA SER A 33 -5.20 17.01 -11.50
C SER A 33 -6.16 16.10 -10.72
N PHE A 34 -7.22 16.67 -10.16
CA PHE A 34 -8.28 15.90 -9.49
C PHE A 34 -8.93 14.88 -10.44
N ASP A 35 -9.16 15.23 -11.70
CA ASP A 35 -9.73 14.32 -12.69
C ASP A 35 -8.81 13.12 -12.96
N ALA A 36 -7.51 13.35 -13.07
CA ALA A 36 -6.52 12.28 -13.24
C ALA A 36 -6.44 11.38 -12.00
N ALA A 37 -6.58 11.95 -10.80
CA ALA A 37 -6.64 11.18 -9.56
C ALA A 37 -7.93 10.35 -9.47
N ALA A 38 -9.07 10.90 -9.87
CA ALA A 38 -10.37 10.21 -9.89
C ALA A 38 -10.39 9.05 -10.90
N ALA A 39 -9.65 9.17 -12.00
CA ALA A 39 -9.49 8.11 -13.01
C ALA A 39 -8.56 6.96 -12.56
N ASN A 40 -7.92 7.05 -11.40
CA ASN A 40 -7.04 6.02 -10.89
C ASN A 40 -7.83 4.73 -10.59
N PRO A 41 -7.43 3.57 -11.15
CA PRO A 41 -8.21 2.34 -11.03
C PRO A 41 -8.09 1.65 -9.67
N LEU A 42 -7.22 2.11 -8.76
CA LEU A 42 -6.95 1.42 -7.49
C LEU A 42 -8.21 1.29 -6.60
N ILE A 43 -8.89 2.41 -6.33
CA ILE A 43 -10.12 2.40 -5.51
C ILE A 43 -11.22 1.59 -6.19
N PRO A 44 -11.56 1.81 -7.48
CA PRO A 44 -12.52 0.99 -8.19
C PRO A 44 -12.20 -0.51 -8.17
N SER A 45 -10.93 -0.89 -8.32
CA SER A 45 -10.50 -2.30 -8.29
C SER A 45 -10.74 -2.93 -6.92
N ASN A 46 -10.38 -2.22 -5.84
CA ASN A 46 -10.57 -2.71 -4.48
C ASN A 46 -12.06 -2.79 -4.10
N TYR A 47 -12.88 -1.84 -4.58
CA TYR A 47 -14.33 -1.88 -4.39
C TYR A 47 -15.00 -3.01 -5.19
N ALA A 48 -14.55 -3.25 -6.42
CA ALA A 48 -15.03 -4.37 -7.24
C ALA A 48 -14.68 -5.72 -6.59
N ALA A 49 -13.47 -5.83 -6.01
CA ALA A 49 -13.07 -7.01 -5.25
C ALA A 49 -13.98 -7.24 -4.04
N ALA A 50 -14.26 -6.18 -3.26
CA ALA A 50 -15.18 -6.25 -2.13
C ALA A 50 -16.61 -6.62 -2.56
N ASP A 51 -17.12 -6.04 -3.65
CA ASP A 51 -18.44 -6.36 -4.20
C ASP A 51 -18.52 -7.84 -4.65
N SER A 52 -17.43 -8.39 -5.21
CA SER A 52 -17.33 -9.80 -5.56
C SER A 52 -17.36 -10.72 -4.34
N LEU A 53 -16.69 -10.35 -3.25
CA LEU A 53 -16.77 -11.08 -1.97
C LEU A 53 -18.19 -11.03 -1.41
N LEU A 54 -18.78 -9.83 -1.33
CA LEU A 54 -20.15 -9.62 -0.82
C LEU A 54 -21.20 -10.41 -1.62
N ALA A 55 -21.03 -10.53 -2.94
CA ALA A 55 -21.92 -11.32 -3.78
C ALA A 55 -21.90 -12.81 -3.41
N GLN A 56 -20.74 -13.36 -3.06
CA GLN A 56 -20.58 -14.75 -2.61
C GLN A 56 -21.18 -14.97 -1.22
N LEU A 57 -21.12 -13.96 -0.34
CA LEU A 57 -21.58 -14.04 1.06
C LEU A 57 -23.09 -13.91 1.25
N ARG A 58 -23.87 -13.72 0.17
CA ARG A 58 -25.33 -13.53 0.26
C ARG A 58 -26.00 -14.73 0.96
N GLY A 59 -26.70 -14.44 2.05
CA GLY A 59 -27.39 -15.45 2.85
C GLY A 59 -26.48 -16.28 3.77
N GLN A 60 -25.17 -16.03 3.77
CA GLN A 60 -24.21 -16.73 4.64
C GLN A 60 -23.93 -15.95 5.94
N LEU A 61 -24.01 -14.61 5.89
CA LEU A 61 -23.67 -13.73 7.01
C LEU A 61 -24.87 -12.89 7.47
N ALA A 62 -24.93 -12.60 8.76
CA ALA A 62 -25.89 -11.67 9.34
C ALA A 62 -25.32 -10.24 9.31
N PRO A 63 -25.90 -9.26 8.59
CA PRO A 63 -25.29 -7.93 8.41
C PRO A 63 -24.98 -7.16 9.71
N ALA A 64 -25.78 -7.39 10.76
CA ALA A 64 -25.64 -6.72 12.05
C ALA A 64 -24.57 -7.33 12.98
N GLN A 65 -24.15 -8.56 12.70
CA GLN A 65 -23.09 -9.23 13.47
C GLN A 65 -21.73 -8.75 12.95
N ALA A 66 -20.76 -8.64 13.86
CA ALA A 66 -19.50 -7.97 13.56
C ALA A 66 -18.68 -8.72 12.50
N LEU A 67 -17.98 -7.96 11.66
CA LEU A 67 -16.92 -8.44 10.80
C LEU A 67 -15.66 -7.65 11.11
N ILE A 68 -14.50 -8.27 10.91
CA ILE A 68 -13.21 -7.61 11.06
C ILE A 68 -12.46 -7.70 9.73
N ALA A 69 -11.65 -6.69 9.42
CA ALA A 69 -10.66 -6.76 8.36
C ALA A 69 -9.26 -6.81 9.00
N ALA A 70 -8.51 -7.86 8.68
CA ALA A 70 -7.07 -7.90 8.93
C ALA A 70 -6.34 -7.10 7.83
N THR A 71 -5.10 -6.71 8.12
CA THR A 71 -4.27 -6.06 7.11
C THR A 71 -3.84 -7.06 6.04
N VAL A 72 -3.98 -6.70 4.77
CA VAL A 72 -3.39 -7.43 3.64
C VAL A 72 -1.86 -7.33 3.72
N VAL A 73 -1.17 -8.46 3.69
CA VAL A 73 0.29 -8.55 3.92
C VAL A 73 1.03 -9.19 2.75
N ASN A 74 2.36 -9.04 2.68
CA ASN A 74 3.14 -9.76 1.68
C ASN A 74 3.10 -11.26 1.99
N ILE A 75 2.84 -12.11 0.99
CA ILE A 75 2.83 -13.57 1.13
C ILE A 75 4.17 -14.12 1.65
N ASP A 76 5.29 -13.47 1.32
CA ASP A 76 6.64 -13.86 1.76
C ASP A 76 7.04 -13.24 3.11
N ALA A 77 6.22 -12.31 3.64
CA ALA A 77 6.50 -11.60 4.89
C ALA A 77 5.19 -11.24 5.62
N LEU A 78 4.50 -12.25 6.15
CA LEU A 78 3.18 -12.14 6.77
C LEU A 78 3.13 -11.19 7.97
N GLU A 79 4.27 -11.00 8.64
CA GLU A 79 4.41 -10.14 9.82
C GLU A 79 4.58 -8.65 9.46
N GLN A 80 4.78 -8.34 8.18
CA GLN A 80 5.10 -6.98 7.72
C GLN A 80 3.95 -6.41 6.89
N SER A 81 3.41 -5.28 7.34
CA SER A 81 2.49 -4.50 6.51
C SER A 81 3.22 -3.52 5.59
N SER A 82 2.61 -3.24 4.44
CA SER A 82 3.00 -2.13 3.57
C SER A 82 1.89 -1.09 3.51
N THR A 83 2.22 0.11 3.01
CA THR A 83 1.20 1.15 2.76
C THR A 83 0.15 0.65 1.78
N LEU A 84 0.56 -0.12 0.77
CA LEU A 84 -0.36 -0.73 -0.19
C LEU A 84 -1.32 -1.69 0.52
N GLY A 85 -0.79 -2.61 1.32
CA GLY A 85 -1.57 -3.60 2.05
C GLY A 85 -2.60 -2.97 3.00
N ARG A 86 -2.18 -1.97 3.78
CA ARG A 86 -3.09 -1.19 4.63
C ARG A 86 -4.16 -0.50 3.81
N LEU A 87 -3.80 0.18 2.72
CA LEU A 87 -4.75 0.90 1.87
C LEU A 87 -5.81 -0.01 1.24
N ILE A 88 -5.41 -1.19 0.75
CA ILE A 88 -6.35 -2.19 0.21
C ILE A 88 -7.34 -2.61 1.32
N SER A 89 -6.83 -2.94 2.51
CA SER A 89 -7.64 -3.37 3.65
C SER A 89 -8.69 -2.32 4.04
N GLU A 90 -8.28 -1.05 4.10
CA GLU A 90 -9.19 0.06 4.38
C GLU A 90 -10.28 0.20 3.34
N GLN A 91 -9.92 0.15 2.05
CA GLN A 91 -10.89 0.35 0.97
C GLN A 91 -11.88 -0.80 0.88
N VAL A 92 -11.42 -2.04 1.11
CA VAL A 92 -12.31 -3.21 1.18
C VAL A 92 -13.24 -3.10 2.39
N SER A 93 -12.72 -2.77 3.58
CA SER A 93 -13.53 -2.57 4.79
C SER A 93 -14.56 -1.43 4.63
N ALA A 94 -14.14 -0.31 4.02
CA ALA A 94 -15.02 0.80 3.70
C ALA A 94 -16.15 0.37 2.76
N ARG A 95 -15.85 -0.45 1.75
CA ARG A 95 -16.88 -0.94 0.82
C ARG A 95 -17.87 -1.88 1.48
N PHE A 96 -17.42 -2.79 2.37
CA PHE A 96 -18.31 -3.61 3.20
C PHE A 96 -19.22 -2.74 4.08
N THR A 97 -18.67 -1.70 4.70
CA THR A 97 -19.44 -0.75 5.52
C THR A 97 -20.50 -0.02 4.70
N LEU A 98 -20.14 0.46 3.49
CA LEU A 98 -21.09 1.08 2.56
C LEU A 98 -22.19 0.10 2.10
N ALA A 99 -21.90 -1.20 2.09
CA ALA A 99 -22.87 -2.25 1.79
C ALA A 99 -23.75 -2.64 3.00
N GLY A 100 -23.60 -1.97 4.15
CA GLY A 100 -24.44 -2.18 5.34
C GLY A 100 -23.93 -3.25 6.31
N TYR A 101 -22.70 -3.75 6.13
CA TYR A 101 -22.08 -4.68 7.07
C TYR A 101 -21.41 -3.94 8.23
N ARG A 102 -21.51 -4.51 9.43
CA ARG A 102 -20.89 -3.96 10.63
C ARG A 102 -19.40 -4.31 10.71
N MET A 103 -18.55 -3.50 10.09
CA MET A 103 -17.10 -3.61 10.23
C MET A 103 -16.61 -3.02 11.55
N VAL A 104 -15.77 -3.76 12.27
CA VAL A 104 -15.10 -3.28 13.49
C VAL A 104 -13.76 -2.65 13.10
N GLU A 105 -13.58 -1.38 13.47
CA GLU A 105 -12.29 -0.69 13.30
C GLU A 105 -11.34 -1.11 14.42
N MET A 106 -10.31 -1.85 14.04
CA MET A 106 -9.34 -2.43 14.95
C MET A 106 -8.38 -1.38 15.55
N LYS A 107 -8.15 -0.26 14.85
CA LYS A 107 -7.11 0.73 15.21
C LYS A 107 -7.40 1.60 16.44
N PHE A 108 -8.63 1.60 16.94
CA PHE A 108 -9.04 2.49 18.05
C PHE A 108 -8.99 1.85 19.44
N ARG A 109 -8.58 0.57 19.57
CA ARG A 109 -8.37 -0.07 20.87
C ARG A 109 -6.92 -0.54 20.99
N ASN A 110 -6.28 -0.17 22.10
CA ASN A 110 -4.87 -0.41 22.41
C ASN A 110 -4.42 -1.82 21.99
N ASN A 111 -3.36 -1.86 21.17
CA ASN A 111 -2.68 -3.02 20.58
C ASN A 111 -3.39 -3.71 19.41
N VAL A 112 -3.32 -3.10 18.23
CA VAL A 112 -3.25 -3.89 16.98
C VAL A 112 -1.86 -4.52 16.93
N TYR A 113 -1.78 -5.77 17.37
CA TYR A 113 -0.59 -6.59 17.22
C TYR A 113 -0.26 -6.72 15.74
N MET A 114 0.89 -6.16 15.33
CA MET A 114 1.64 -6.78 14.24
C MET A 114 1.97 -8.18 14.73
N ALA A 115 1.62 -9.19 13.94
CA ALA A 115 2.07 -10.55 14.18
C ALA A 115 3.57 -10.50 14.51
N ARG A 116 3.97 -11.19 15.59
CA ARG A 116 5.37 -11.28 16.00
C ARG A 116 5.83 -12.72 15.92
N ASP A 117 6.92 -12.91 15.19
CA ASP A 117 7.94 -13.95 15.31
C ASP A 117 7.41 -15.33 15.72
N GLN A 118 6.98 -16.14 14.76
CA GLN A 118 7.28 -17.58 14.68
C GLN A 118 6.61 -18.20 13.45
N GLY A 119 7.39 -18.93 12.66
CA GLY A 119 6.99 -19.53 11.40
C GLY A 119 5.63 -20.22 11.44
N GLU A 120 4.83 -19.94 10.40
CA GLU A 120 3.71 -20.71 9.88
C GLU A 120 2.96 -21.54 10.94
N LEU A 121 2.03 -20.89 11.68
CA LEU A 121 0.93 -21.45 12.50
C LEU A 121 0.28 -20.40 13.44
N MET A 122 0.79 -19.16 13.51
CA MET A 122 0.29 -18.10 14.40
C MET A 122 -0.89 -17.29 13.84
N LEU A 123 -0.90 -17.02 12.52
CA LEU A 123 -1.91 -16.17 11.90
C LEU A 123 -3.35 -16.66 12.17
N THR A 124 -3.59 -17.97 12.10
CA THR A 124 -4.91 -18.56 12.37
C THR A 124 -5.33 -18.43 13.83
N ARG A 125 -4.39 -18.50 14.79
CA ARG A 125 -4.69 -18.34 16.21
C ARG A 125 -5.00 -16.89 16.54
N GLU A 126 -4.17 -15.97 16.07
CA GLU A 126 -4.36 -14.54 16.28
C GLU A 126 -5.66 -14.04 15.65
N ILE A 127 -6.00 -14.49 14.44
CA ILE A 127 -7.29 -14.18 13.79
C ILE A 127 -8.48 -14.72 14.60
N ARG A 128 -8.37 -15.92 15.17
CA ARG A 128 -9.42 -16.52 16.01
C ARG A 128 -9.61 -15.75 17.31
N ASP A 129 -8.52 -15.44 18.00
CA ASP A 129 -8.55 -14.68 19.25
C ASP A 129 -9.13 -13.28 18.99
N LEU A 130 -8.75 -12.66 17.89
CA LEU A 130 -9.27 -11.38 17.43
C LEU A 130 -10.77 -11.41 17.14
N ALA A 131 -11.21 -12.42 16.38
CA ALA A 131 -12.63 -12.57 16.08
C ALA A 131 -13.44 -12.79 17.36
N SER A 132 -12.94 -13.63 18.27
CA SER A 132 -13.59 -13.90 19.55
C SER A 132 -13.68 -12.64 20.43
N SER A 133 -12.62 -11.83 20.52
CA SER A 133 -12.62 -10.60 21.34
C SER A 133 -13.59 -9.53 20.84
N HIS A 134 -14.03 -9.64 19.59
CA HIS A 134 -14.94 -8.69 18.95
C HIS A 134 -16.29 -9.31 18.54
N ASP A 135 -16.55 -10.56 18.93
CA ASP A 135 -17.75 -11.31 18.55
C ASP A 135 -18.01 -11.27 17.03
N ALA A 136 -16.92 -11.43 16.26
CA ALA A 136 -16.95 -11.33 14.81
C ALA A 136 -17.25 -12.68 14.17
N GLN A 137 -18.27 -12.73 13.32
CA GLN A 137 -18.68 -13.94 12.59
C GLN A 137 -17.73 -14.33 11.46
N ALA A 138 -16.97 -13.35 10.95
CA ALA A 138 -16.12 -13.51 9.80
C ALA A 138 -14.99 -12.48 9.82
N VAL A 139 -13.85 -12.88 9.25
CA VAL A 139 -12.68 -12.02 9.09
C VAL A 139 -12.32 -11.93 7.62
N VAL A 140 -12.20 -10.70 7.11
CA VAL A 140 -11.62 -10.41 5.81
C VAL A 140 -10.10 -10.41 5.97
N VAL A 141 -9.41 -11.22 5.19
CA VAL A 141 -7.94 -11.31 5.18
C VAL A 141 -7.44 -11.22 3.74
N GLY A 142 -6.15 -10.97 3.58
CA GLY A 142 -5.55 -11.08 2.26
C GLY A 142 -4.04 -11.11 2.28
N THR A 143 -3.49 -11.53 1.15
CA THR A 143 -2.06 -11.50 0.88
C THR A 143 -1.80 -10.87 -0.47
N TYR A 144 -0.61 -10.32 -0.66
CA TYR A 144 -0.14 -9.94 -1.99
C TYR A 144 1.22 -10.54 -2.32
N ALA A 145 1.47 -10.77 -3.60
CA ALA A 145 2.75 -11.19 -4.15
C ALA A 145 3.21 -10.19 -5.22
N GLN A 146 4.47 -9.78 -5.16
CA GLN A 146 5.05 -8.84 -6.11
C GLN A 146 5.87 -9.60 -7.18
N SER A 147 5.62 -9.31 -8.46
CA SER A 147 6.47 -9.74 -9.58
C SER A 147 7.31 -8.57 -10.11
N SER A 148 7.95 -8.72 -11.28
CA SER A 148 8.66 -7.63 -11.94
C SER A 148 7.74 -6.51 -12.42
N GLU A 149 6.49 -6.84 -12.76
CA GLU A 149 5.56 -5.96 -13.47
C GLU A 149 4.19 -5.81 -12.78
N LEU A 150 3.82 -6.75 -11.91
CA LEU A 150 2.49 -6.80 -11.29
C LEU A 150 2.59 -7.03 -9.79
N VAL A 151 1.52 -6.66 -9.09
CA VAL A 151 1.23 -7.11 -7.72
C VAL A 151 -0.06 -7.91 -7.79
N PHE A 152 0.02 -9.19 -7.44
CA PHE A 152 -1.15 -10.07 -7.32
C PHE A 152 -1.70 -9.95 -5.91
N VAL A 153 -3.00 -9.70 -5.78
CA VAL A 153 -3.69 -9.58 -4.50
C VAL A 153 -4.71 -10.70 -4.39
N ASN A 154 -4.65 -11.44 -3.28
CA ASN A 154 -5.63 -12.45 -2.88
C ASN A 154 -6.39 -11.94 -1.66
N LEU A 155 -7.72 -11.96 -1.72
CA LEU A 155 -8.60 -11.65 -0.61
C LEU A 155 -9.46 -12.87 -0.28
N LYS A 156 -9.68 -13.10 1.02
CA LYS A 156 -10.56 -14.16 1.53
C LYS A 156 -11.43 -13.63 2.65
N VAL A 157 -12.63 -14.19 2.76
CA VAL A 157 -13.46 -14.05 3.97
C VAL A 157 -13.51 -15.41 4.63
N ILE A 158 -13.10 -15.47 5.89
CA ILE A 158 -12.93 -16.72 6.64
C ILE A 158 -13.85 -16.71 7.85
N GLN A 159 -14.52 -17.84 8.09
CA GLN A 159 -15.18 -18.10 9.36
C GLN A 159 -14.13 -18.57 10.39
N PRO A 160 -13.87 -17.80 11.46
CA PRO A 160 -12.74 -18.03 12.35
C PRO A 160 -12.83 -19.33 13.14
N GLU A 161 -14.03 -19.74 13.56
CA GLU A 161 -14.27 -20.94 14.36
C GLU A 161 -13.89 -22.20 13.58
N THR A 162 -14.30 -22.27 12.32
CA THR A 162 -14.15 -23.45 11.47
C THR A 162 -12.96 -23.39 10.51
N ASN A 163 -12.33 -22.21 10.37
CA ASN A 163 -11.33 -21.91 9.33
C ASN A 163 -11.83 -22.10 7.90
N VAL A 164 -13.15 -22.12 7.67
CA VAL A 164 -13.72 -22.28 6.34
C VAL A 164 -13.67 -20.95 5.59
N VAL A 165 -13.20 -21.00 4.35
CA VAL A 165 -13.24 -19.85 3.42
C VAL A 165 -14.66 -19.74 2.86
N LEU A 166 -15.32 -18.61 3.13
CA LEU A 166 -16.69 -18.31 2.71
C LEU A 166 -16.74 -17.60 1.35
N ALA A 167 -15.72 -16.80 1.04
CA ALA A 167 -15.60 -16.06 -0.20
C ALA A 167 -14.13 -15.80 -0.55
N VAL A 168 -13.83 -15.68 -1.84
CA VAL A 168 -12.49 -15.38 -2.35
C VAL A 168 -12.55 -14.43 -3.54
N HIS A 169 -11.53 -13.58 -3.69
CA HIS A 169 -11.34 -12.78 -4.89
C HIS A 169 -9.85 -12.52 -5.14
N ASP A 170 -9.44 -12.62 -6.40
CA ASP A 170 -8.08 -12.40 -6.86
C ASP A 170 -8.06 -11.33 -7.95
N TYR A 171 -7.06 -10.43 -7.90
CA TYR A 171 -6.84 -9.43 -8.93
C TYR A 171 -5.37 -9.00 -8.97
N ALA A 172 -5.00 -8.31 -10.04
CA ALA A 172 -3.64 -7.81 -10.23
C ALA A 172 -3.62 -6.29 -10.38
N LEU A 173 -2.59 -5.66 -9.83
CA LEU A 173 -2.28 -4.24 -9.98
C LEU A 173 -0.98 -4.08 -10.77
N PRO A 174 -0.86 -3.06 -11.64
CA PRO A 174 0.42 -2.75 -12.27
C PRO A 174 1.44 -2.26 -11.23
N LEU A 175 2.69 -2.74 -11.35
CA LEU A 175 3.82 -2.31 -10.53
C LEU A 175 4.47 -1.03 -11.11
N ASP A 176 3.67 0.02 -11.22
CA ASP A 176 4.12 1.35 -11.61
C ASP A 176 4.85 2.06 -10.44
N SER A 177 5.28 3.30 -10.67
CA SER A 177 5.99 4.09 -9.65
C SER A 177 5.16 4.34 -8.39
N MET A 178 3.84 4.49 -8.54
CA MET A 178 2.92 4.70 -7.43
C MET A 178 2.76 3.43 -6.60
N THR A 179 2.38 2.30 -7.21
CA THR A 179 2.25 1.01 -6.51
C THR A 179 3.57 0.61 -5.85
N ARG A 180 4.70 0.78 -6.55
CA ARG A 180 6.03 0.51 -6.00
C ARG A 180 6.38 1.37 -4.79
N SER A 181 5.98 2.64 -4.79
CA SER A 181 6.22 3.53 -3.64
C SER A 181 5.48 3.07 -2.38
N MET A 182 4.31 2.43 -2.55
CA MET A 182 3.46 1.97 -1.45
C MET A 182 3.85 0.60 -0.90
N LEU A 183 4.63 -0.19 -1.64
CA LEU A 183 5.15 -1.48 -1.20
C LEU A 183 6.30 -1.39 -0.19
N ARG A 184 6.97 -0.24 -0.12
CA ARG A 184 8.02 -0.01 0.88
C ARG A 184 7.36 0.08 2.25
N GLY A 185 7.63 -0.88 3.13
CA GLY A 185 7.20 -0.84 4.52
C GLY A 185 7.65 0.45 5.21
N SER A 186 6.81 1.00 6.07
CA SER A 186 7.27 1.99 7.06
C SER A 186 8.33 1.29 7.92
N ARG A 187 9.59 1.73 7.79
CA ARG A 187 10.67 1.31 8.70
C ARG A 187 10.32 1.65 10.14
#